data_AF-A0A662G276-F1
#
_entry.id   AF-A0A662G276-F1
#
_cell.length_a   1.000
_cell.length_b   1.000
_cell.length_c   1.000
_cell.angle_alpha   90.00
_cell.angle_beta   90.00
_cell.angle_gamma   90.00
#
_symmetry.space_group_name_H-M   'P 1'
#
loop_
_entity.id
_entity.type
_entity.pdbx_description
1 polymer ?
#
loop_
_entity_poly.entity_id
_entity_poly.type
_entity_poly.pdbx_seq_one_letter_code
_entity_poly.pdbx_strand_id
1 'polypeptide(L)'
;MVRDSLRDIAYNPLLDTSQVINSIVFGPNISRRLNRVLGINILPLGKVVCTFRCIYCPLVSTLTCISSWKDVIKYNWSSTNVILENLMKTLEILDKIPLDSIVVIGNGEPTLHPKFDEIMHGLRKTIDLLSPEMNLAVFTNSSLVSNINVIRGLAEADYVVAKLDAVTEELRAIINRPHKDIASLAEIIRGLFVLRRELVDRNSKLIISTTLIRTPIGYTNMENKHLRRLLKTLEELDPDQVHLEIPPSPYATAIPPRRSEVVRVATFLSEVLGEDRVFILAGTTVPISVRLIKKAMANRDDLYMKEEVRISDKLRILLIESPGAKTRVSILETLLGKRLSCNSIAKNLGLSWWAIQRHLNLLLESGLIRSIKFGKRTLYTITSMGVTVLEALKLAESEESIILKLL
;
A
#
# COMPACT_ATOMS: atom_id res chain seq x y z
N MET A 1 -26.14 1.72 23.34
CA MET A 1 -25.71 1.12 24.63
C MET A 1 -24.47 0.22 24.53
N VAL A 2 -24.03 -0.27 23.36
CA VAL A 2 -22.79 -1.09 23.23
C VAL A 2 -21.51 -0.27 22.95
N ARG A 3 -21.64 1.04 22.64
CA ARG A 3 -20.49 1.90 22.31
C ARG A 3 -19.73 2.46 23.52
N ASP A 4 -20.36 2.54 24.69
CA ASP A 4 -19.72 3.11 25.88
C ASP A 4 -18.91 2.08 26.69
N SER A 5 -19.14 0.78 26.50
CA SER A 5 -18.40 -0.30 27.18
C SER A 5 -17.05 -0.66 26.53
N LEU A 6 -16.68 -0.01 25.42
CA LEU A 6 -15.41 -0.24 24.70
C LEU A 6 -14.31 0.77 25.06
N ARG A 7 -14.59 1.78 25.89
CA ARG A 7 -13.63 2.85 26.20
C ARG A 7 -12.46 2.40 27.10
N ASP A 8 -12.63 1.27 27.80
CA ASP A 8 -11.64 0.73 28.75
C ASP A 8 -10.88 -0.51 28.22
N ILE A 9 -11.05 -0.86 26.95
CA ILE A 9 -10.26 -1.97 26.37
C ILE A 9 -8.89 -1.43 25.98
N ALA A 10 -7.84 -2.06 26.52
CA ALA A 10 -6.46 -1.80 26.10
C ALA A 10 -6.33 -1.91 24.58
N TYR A 11 -5.64 -0.93 23.98
CA TYR A 11 -5.41 -0.91 22.55
C TYR A 11 -4.73 -2.20 22.08
N ASN A 12 -5.38 -2.93 21.18
CA ASN A 12 -4.85 -4.15 20.60
C ASN A 12 -4.96 -4.10 19.06
N PRO A 13 -3.87 -3.71 18.37
CA PRO A 13 -3.88 -3.55 16.92
C PRO A 13 -4.02 -4.87 16.15
N LEU A 14 -3.81 -6.02 16.80
CA LEU A 14 -3.99 -7.33 16.18
C LEU A 14 -5.46 -7.76 16.15
N LEU A 15 -6.28 -7.24 17.08
CA LEU A 15 -7.71 -7.52 17.14
C LEU A 15 -8.51 -6.56 16.28
N ASP A 16 -8.25 -5.25 16.41
CA ASP A 16 -9.01 -4.23 15.70
C ASP A 16 -8.17 -2.96 15.50
N THR A 17 -7.86 -2.68 14.24
CA THR A 17 -7.08 -1.48 13.86
C THR A 17 -7.91 -0.20 13.86
N SER A 18 -9.24 -0.28 14.06
CA SER A 18 -10.15 0.87 14.16
C SER A 18 -10.33 1.40 15.59
N GLN A 19 -9.62 0.81 16.57
CA GLN A 19 -9.63 1.28 17.95
C GLN A 19 -8.99 2.67 18.08
N VAL A 20 -9.72 3.60 18.69
CA VAL A 20 -9.21 4.93 19.04
C VAL A 20 -8.46 4.83 20.36
N ILE A 21 -7.20 5.26 20.37
CA ILE A 21 -6.33 5.22 21.54
C ILE A 21 -6.75 6.31 22.54
N ASN A 22 -6.93 5.93 23.80
CA ASN A 22 -7.32 6.84 24.88
C ASN A 22 -6.23 7.03 25.96
N SER A 23 -4.99 6.63 25.67
CA SER A 23 -3.83 6.84 26.52
C SER A 23 -2.70 7.53 25.76
N ILE A 24 -1.79 8.18 26.48
CA ILE A 24 -0.59 8.78 25.88
C ILE A 24 0.39 7.68 25.50
N VAL A 25 0.60 6.74 26.42
CA VAL A 25 1.50 5.60 26.24
C VAL A 25 0.64 4.33 26.18
N PHE A 26 0.92 3.45 25.23
CA PHE A 26 0.17 2.20 25.04
C PHE A 26 1.06 1.05 24.57
N GLY A 27 0.64 -0.17 24.86
CA GLY A 27 1.43 -1.39 24.67
C GLY A 27 1.95 -1.94 26.00
N PRO A 28 3.02 -2.76 25.98
CA PRO A 28 3.86 -3.07 24.82
C PRO A 28 3.14 -3.89 23.74
N ASN A 29 3.52 -3.67 22.48
CA ASN A 29 2.96 -4.36 21.32
C ASN A 29 4.07 -5.01 20.49
N ILE A 30 3.73 -6.05 19.72
CA ILE A 30 4.65 -6.62 18.73
C ILE A 30 4.46 -5.87 17.40
N SER A 31 5.42 -5.02 17.07
CA SER A 31 5.56 -4.38 15.77
C SER A 31 6.15 -5.36 14.77
N ARG A 32 5.58 -5.37 13.57
CA ARG A 32 6.11 -6.13 12.44
C ARG A 32 7.47 -5.62 11.97
N ARG A 33 7.77 -4.33 12.22
CA ARG A 33 8.96 -3.62 11.73
C ARG A 33 10.04 -3.40 12.78
N LEU A 34 9.59 -3.19 14.02
CA LEU A 34 10.39 -2.62 15.10
C LEU A 34 10.39 -3.53 16.35
N ASN A 35 9.99 -4.80 16.19
CA ASN A 35 9.93 -5.78 17.26
C ASN A 35 9.05 -5.34 18.44
N ARG A 36 9.46 -5.45 19.71
CA ARG A 36 8.61 -5.12 20.87
C ARG A 36 8.63 -3.61 21.08
N VAL A 37 7.48 -2.97 20.96
CA VAL A 37 7.37 -1.51 20.96
C VAL A 37 6.43 -0.95 22.01
N LEU A 38 6.74 0.25 22.46
CA LEU A 38 5.83 1.12 23.19
C LEU A 38 5.34 2.24 22.26
N GLY A 39 4.03 2.39 22.13
CA GLY A 39 3.43 3.46 21.33
C GLY A 39 3.24 4.73 22.14
N ILE A 40 3.52 5.89 21.53
CA ILE A 40 3.27 7.22 22.09
C ILE A 40 2.30 7.97 21.19
N ASN A 41 1.06 8.10 21.66
CA ASN A 41 0.05 8.94 21.06
C ASN A 41 0.15 10.35 21.63
N ILE A 42 0.75 11.24 20.84
CA ILE A 42 0.85 12.67 21.18
C ILE A 42 -0.36 13.48 20.74
N LEU A 43 -1.34 12.85 20.08
CA LEU A 43 -2.57 13.51 19.65
C LEU A 43 -3.63 13.53 20.78
N PRO A 44 -4.63 14.43 20.70
CA PRO A 44 -5.66 14.52 21.74
C PRO A 44 -6.34 13.17 21.99
N LEU A 45 -6.40 12.76 23.25
CA LEU A 45 -6.91 11.44 23.65
C LEU A 45 -8.37 11.24 23.23
N GLY A 46 -8.69 10.06 22.73
CA GLY A 46 -10.05 9.73 22.27
C GLY A 46 -10.51 10.52 21.02
N LYS A 47 -9.62 11.29 20.38
CA LYS A 47 -9.89 12.02 19.14
C LYS A 47 -8.99 11.53 18.03
N VAL A 48 -9.53 11.47 16.82
CA VAL A 48 -8.77 11.18 15.60
C VAL A 48 -8.61 12.48 14.81
N VAL A 49 -7.37 12.95 14.68
CA VAL A 49 -7.04 14.19 13.95
C VAL A 49 -5.91 13.93 12.96
N CYS A 50 -6.15 14.24 11.70
CA CYS A 50 -5.20 13.98 10.62
C CYS A 50 -5.38 15.02 9.53
N THR A 51 -4.33 15.23 8.74
CA THR A 51 -4.37 16.10 7.57
C THR A 51 -4.97 15.43 6.33
N PHE A 52 -5.05 14.10 6.35
CA PHE A 52 -5.52 13.26 5.23
C PHE A 52 -6.73 12.41 5.66
N ARG A 53 -7.69 12.21 4.76
CA ARG A 53 -8.79 11.24 4.89
C ARG A 53 -8.57 10.00 4.03
N CYS A 54 -7.43 9.34 4.21
CA CYS A 54 -7.03 8.21 3.37
C CYS A 54 -8.13 7.14 3.28
N ILE A 55 -8.42 6.64 2.07
CA ILE A 55 -9.53 5.71 1.82
C ILE A 55 -9.35 4.33 2.45
N TYR A 56 -8.13 4.01 2.88
CA TYR A 56 -7.74 2.77 3.54
C TYR A 56 -7.63 2.91 5.06
N CYS A 57 -7.80 4.12 5.62
CA CYS A 57 -7.60 4.37 7.04
C CYS A 57 -8.74 3.77 7.88
N PRO A 58 -8.47 2.85 8.83
CA PRO A 58 -9.49 2.28 9.70
C PRO A 58 -10.21 3.32 10.56
N LEU A 59 -9.53 4.43 10.88
CA LEU A 59 -10.04 5.51 11.73
C LEU A 59 -10.81 6.60 10.96
N VAL A 60 -11.03 6.43 9.65
CA VAL A 60 -11.61 7.49 8.80
C VAL A 60 -13.05 7.89 9.19
N SER A 61 -13.78 6.99 9.87
CA SER A 61 -15.17 7.20 10.31
C SER A 61 -15.29 8.18 11.47
N THR A 62 -14.27 8.30 12.32
CA THR A 62 -14.21 9.19 13.48
C THR A 62 -13.24 10.36 13.29
N LEU A 63 -12.59 10.42 12.13
CA LEU A 63 -11.56 11.40 11.79
C LEU A 63 -12.14 12.82 11.62
N THR A 64 -11.51 13.77 12.29
CA THR A 64 -11.61 15.20 11.98
C THR A 64 -10.40 15.60 11.13
N CYS A 65 -10.66 15.98 9.87
CA CYS A 65 -9.61 16.38 8.93
C CYS A 65 -9.25 17.86 9.15
N ILE A 66 -7.98 18.15 9.45
CA ILE A 66 -7.51 19.50 9.80
C ILE A 66 -6.22 19.83 9.07
N SER A 67 -5.93 21.11 8.86
CA SER A 67 -4.64 21.57 8.32
C SER A 67 -3.66 21.95 9.40
N SER A 68 -4.16 22.36 10.57
CA SER A 68 -3.37 22.86 11.68
C SER A 68 -4.03 22.51 13.02
N TRP A 69 -3.23 22.36 14.07
CA TRP A 69 -3.74 22.21 15.44
C TRP A 69 -4.69 23.36 15.87
N LYS A 70 -4.52 24.54 15.27
CA LYS A 70 -5.38 25.72 15.50
C LYS A 70 -6.84 25.47 15.14
N ASP A 71 -7.10 24.60 14.17
CA ASP A 71 -8.46 24.25 13.72
C ASP A 71 -9.26 23.55 14.83
N VAL A 72 -8.57 22.96 15.80
CA VAL A 72 -9.13 22.23 16.93
C VAL A 72 -8.45 22.63 18.23
N ILE A 73 -8.22 23.94 18.44
CA ILE A 73 -7.55 24.46 19.65
C ILE A 73 -8.24 24.04 20.96
N LYS A 74 -9.55 23.77 20.89
CA LYS A 74 -10.36 23.27 22.01
C LYS A 74 -10.06 21.82 22.38
N TYR A 75 -9.31 21.08 21.56
CA TYR A 75 -8.91 19.72 21.91
C TYR A 75 -7.78 19.80 22.93
N ASN A 76 -7.81 18.92 23.92
CA ASN A 76 -6.80 18.88 24.97
C ASN A 76 -5.52 18.23 24.44
N TRP A 77 -4.64 19.03 23.82
CA TRP A 77 -3.31 18.61 23.37
C TRP A 77 -2.41 18.42 24.60
N SER A 78 -1.87 17.22 24.78
CA SER A 78 -1.00 16.92 25.93
C SER A 78 0.27 17.76 25.87
N SER A 79 0.66 18.36 27.00
CA SER A 79 1.93 19.09 27.07
C SER A 79 3.12 18.14 26.96
N THR A 80 4.27 18.67 26.53
CA THR A 80 5.52 17.93 26.45
C THR A 80 5.84 17.23 27.78
N ASN A 81 5.76 17.95 28.91
CA ASN A 81 6.04 17.38 30.23
C ASN A 81 5.12 16.21 30.57
N VAL A 82 3.82 16.33 30.31
CA VAL A 82 2.87 15.24 30.59
C VAL A 82 3.21 14.00 29.76
N ILE A 83 3.62 14.17 28.50
CA ILE A 83 4.02 13.06 27.63
C ILE A 83 5.28 12.37 28.17
N LEU A 84 6.31 13.14 28.51
CA LEU A 84 7.56 12.60 29.04
C LEU A 84 7.37 11.92 30.39
N GLU A 85 6.58 12.50 31.29
CA GLU A 85 6.25 11.90 32.60
C GLU A 85 5.52 10.57 32.44
N ASN A 86 4.58 10.47 31.49
CA ASN A 86 3.88 9.22 31.22
C ASN A 86 4.84 8.16 30.66
N LEU A 87 5.77 8.54 29.79
CA LEU A 87 6.80 7.63 29.30
C LEU A 87 7.69 7.13 30.44
N MET A 88 8.26 8.03 31.24
CA MET A 88 9.17 7.67 32.35
C MET A 88 8.49 6.71 33.34
N LYS A 89 7.27 7.04 33.79
CA LYS A 89 6.48 6.17 34.68
C LYS A 89 6.21 4.80 34.05
N THR A 90 5.92 4.76 32.75
CA THR A 90 5.67 3.50 32.07
C THR A 90 6.94 2.66 31.96
N LEU A 91 8.09 3.26 31.65
CA LEU A 91 9.37 2.56 31.60
C LEU A 91 9.77 2.01 32.97
N GLU A 92 9.54 2.77 34.04
CA GLU A 92 9.78 2.30 35.43
C GLU A 92 8.92 1.07 35.78
N ILE A 93 7.64 1.07 35.38
CA ILE A 93 6.74 -0.08 35.58
C ILE A 93 7.17 -1.29 34.75
N LEU A 94 7.68 -1.05 33.54
CA LEU A 94 8.05 -2.10 32.58
C LEU A 94 9.54 -2.47 32.64
N ASP A 95 10.29 -2.05 33.66
CA ASP A 95 11.76 -2.20 33.78
C ASP A 95 12.30 -3.61 33.45
N LYS A 96 11.51 -4.66 33.72
CA LYS A 96 11.88 -6.06 33.45
C LYS A 96 11.38 -6.61 32.10
N ILE A 97 10.71 -5.79 31.30
CA ILE A 97 10.13 -6.20 30.02
C ILE A 97 11.03 -5.66 28.90
N PRO A 98 11.64 -6.52 28.08
CA PRO A 98 12.46 -6.05 26.97
C PRO A 98 11.59 -5.31 25.96
N LEU A 99 11.99 -4.08 25.61
CA LEU A 99 11.44 -3.29 24.53
C LEU A 99 12.59 -2.91 23.58
N ASP A 100 12.31 -2.94 22.28
CA ASP A 100 13.27 -2.64 21.22
C ASP A 100 13.11 -1.22 20.68
N SER A 101 11.90 -0.64 20.80
CA SER A 101 11.64 0.72 20.29
C SER A 101 10.50 1.45 20.99
N ILE A 102 10.60 2.78 20.98
CA ILE A 102 9.52 3.70 21.25
C ILE A 102 9.04 4.29 19.93
N VAL A 103 7.73 4.30 19.72
CA VAL A 103 7.15 4.67 18.42
C VAL A 103 6.14 5.79 18.62
N VAL A 104 6.41 6.95 18.03
CA VAL A 104 5.43 8.05 17.94
C VAL A 104 4.44 7.74 16.83
N ILE A 105 3.25 7.33 17.25
CA ILE A 105 2.14 6.89 16.41
C ILE A 105 0.85 7.00 17.23
N GLY A 106 -0.30 7.15 16.58
CA GLY A 106 -1.56 7.18 17.31
C GLY A 106 -2.75 7.49 16.43
N ASN A 107 -3.63 8.35 16.92
CA ASN A 107 -4.93 8.62 16.34
C ASN A 107 -4.88 9.60 15.14
N GLY A 108 -3.95 9.43 14.21
CA GLY A 108 -3.83 10.28 13.02
C GLY A 108 -2.42 10.74 12.74
N GLU A 109 -2.22 12.03 12.41
CA GLU A 109 -0.92 12.57 12.00
C GLU A 109 -0.17 13.23 13.17
N PRO A 110 0.87 12.59 13.75
CA PRO A 110 1.54 13.09 14.96
C PRO A 110 2.17 14.47 14.78
N THR A 111 2.66 14.78 13.58
CA THR A 111 3.35 16.05 13.28
C THR A 111 2.44 17.29 13.35
N LEU A 112 1.12 17.09 13.50
CA LEU A 112 0.17 18.16 13.82
C LEU A 112 0.39 18.77 15.21
N HIS A 113 1.05 18.06 16.13
CA HIS A 113 1.23 18.56 17.50
C HIS A 113 1.95 19.93 17.48
N PRO A 114 1.43 20.96 18.18
CA PRO A 114 2.02 22.31 18.16
C PRO A 114 3.48 22.37 18.66
N LYS A 115 3.86 21.38 19.46
CA LYS A 115 5.18 21.23 20.11
C LYS A 115 5.90 19.96 19.67
N PHE A 116 5.68 19.52 18.42
CA PHE A 116 6.19 18.24 17.93
C PHE A 116 7.72 18.10 18.07
N ASP A 117 8.48 19.12 17.68
CA ASP A 117 9.94 19.16 17.83
C ASP A 117 10.40 19.09 19.29
N GLU A 118 9.78 19.87 20.18
CA GLU A 118 10.09 19.84 21.62
C GLU A 118 9.82 18.45 22.23
N ILE A 119 8.72 17.80 21.82
CA ILE A 119 8.40 16.43 22.26
C ILE A 119 9.43 15.45 21.75
N MET A 120 9.74 15.47 20.45
CA MET A 120 10.71 14.54 19.86
C MET A 120 12.09 14.64 20.51
N HIS A 121 12.56 15.88 20.75
CA HIS A 121 13.80 16.14 21.48
C HIS A 121 13.76 15.61 22.92
N GLY A 122 12.64 15.85 23.62
CA GLY A 122 12.44 15.33 24.97
C GLY A 122 12.41 13.81 25.04
N LEU A 123 11.78 13.16 24.06
CA LEU A 123 11.73 11.71 23.93
C LEU A 123 13.13 11.13 23.71
N ARG A 124 13.89 11.66 22.74
CA ARG A 124 15.27 11.22 22.47
C ARG A 124 16.13 11.29 23.73
N LYS A 125 16.14 12.43 24.42
CA LYS A 125 16.87 12.61 25.69
C LYS A 125 16.44 11.62 26.79
N THR A 126 15.14 11.37 26.89
CA THR A 126 14.60 10.43 27.89
C THR A 126 15.07 9.00 27.58
N ILE A 127 15.08 8.62 26.30
CA ILE A 127 15.54 7.31 25.84
C ILE A 127 17.04 7.16 26.06
N ASP A 128 17.84 8.17 25.69
CA ASP A 128 19.30 8.16 25.92
C ASP A 128 19.66 7.96 27.39
N LEU A 129 18.87 8.56 28.29
CA LEU A 129 19.12 8.49 29.72
C LEU A 129 18.68 7.16 30.34
N LEU A 130 17.50 6.65 29.97
CA LEU A 130 16.85 5.54 30.67
C LEU A 130 16.99 4.21 29.94
N SER A 131 17.16 4.21 28.62
CA SER A 131 17.12 3.02 27.77
C SER A 131 17.83 3.26 26.43
N PRO A 132 19.16 3.53 26.43
CA PRO A 132 19.88 3.97 25.23
C PRO A 132 19.88 2.96 24.08
N GLU A 133 19.62 1.68 24.37
CA GLU A 133 19.51 0.60 23.37
C GLU A 133 18.18 0.64 22.59
N MET A 134 17.17 1.38 23.06
CA MET A 134 15.90 1.48 22.36
C MET A 134 15.98 2.48 21.22
N ASN A 135 15.36 2.10 20.09
CA ASN A 135 15.22 2.99 18.95
C ASN A 135 14.00 3.91 19.12
N LEU A 136 14.12 5.15 18.68
CA LEU A 136 13.00 6.08 18.50
C LEU A 136 12.53 6.05 17.05
N ALA A 137 11.25 5.75 16.84
CA ALA A 137 10.65 5.75 15.52
C ALA A 137 9.44 6.68 15.43
N VAL A 138 9.19 7.26 14.26
CA VAL A 138 8.01 8.09 13.98
C VAL A 138 7.32 7.63 12.70
N PHE A 139 5.99 7.58 12.75
CA PHE A 139 5.16 7.37 11.58
C PHE A 139 4.50 8.69 11.18
N THR A 140 4.67 9.09 9.93
CA THR A 140 4.06 10.32 9.38
C THR A 140 3.46 10.06 8.01
N ASN A 141 2.35 10.74 7.73
CA ASN A 141 1.73 10.81 6.42
C ASN A 141 2.45 11.80 5.47
N SER A 142 3.53 12.42 5.94
CA SER A 142 4.40 13.36 5.21
C SER A 142 3.78 14.72 4.89
N SER A 143 2.51 14.97 5.22
CA SER A 143 1.79 16.18 4.79
C SER A 143 2.39 17.49 5.28
N LEU A 144 3.12 17.48 6.41
CA LEU A 144 3.66 18.67 7.07
C LEU A 144 5.19 18.76 7.00
N VAL A 145 5.87 17.95 6.18
CA VAL A 145 7.34 17.96 6.04
C VAL A 145 7.90 19.23 5.40
N SER A 146 7.05 20.13 4.91
CA SER A 146 7.45 21.49 4.52
C SER A 146 7.70 22.42 5.71
N ASN A 147 7.29 22.03 6.93
CA ASN A 147 7.50 22.80 8.14
C ASN A 147 8.84 22.42 8.79
N ILE A 148 9.71 23.41 9.00
CA ILE A 148 11.04 23.20 9.59
C ILE A 148 11.00 22.58 10.99
N ASN A 149 10.00 22.90 11.82
CA ASN A 149 9.87 22.29 13.14
C ASN A 149 9.49 20.80 13.03
N VAL A 150 8.70 20.44 12.02
CA VAL A 150 8.40 19.03 11.75
C VAL A 150 9.66 18.29 11.31
N ILE A 151 10.46 18.87 10.40
CA ILE A 151 11.74 18.31 9.98
C ILE A 151 12.68 18.12 11.17
N ARG A 152 12.86 19.14 12.02
CA ARG A 152 13.70 19.06 13.22
C ARG A 152 13.26 17.96 14.16
N GLY A 153 11.96 17.86 14.44
CA GLY A 153 11.44 16.78 15.29
C GLY A 153 11.63 15.39 14.69
N LEU A 154 11.41 15.23 13.38
CA LEU A 154 11.62 13.95 12.70
C LEU A 154 13.10 13.55 12.69
N ALA A 155 14.01 14.52 12.62
CA ALA A 155 15.45 14.29 12.63
C ALA A 155 15.99 13.75 13.96
N GLU A 156 15.22 13.82 15.06
CA GLU A 156 15.59 13.22 16.35
C GLU A 156 15.31 11.70 16.40
N ALA A 157 14.63 11.13 15.40
CA ALA A 157 14.27 9.72 15.36
C ALA A 157 15.35 8.87 14.65
N ASP A 158 15.55 7.64 15.12
CA ASP A 158 16.39 6.64 14.45
C ASP A 158 15.72 6.13 13.17
N TYR A 159 14.38 6.04 13.18
CA TYR A 159 13.57 5.61 12.03
C TYR A 159 12.42 6.56 11.75
N VAL A 160 12.35 7.09 10.52
CA VAL A 160 11.18 7.83 10.04
C VAL A 160 10.47 7.02 8.96
N VAL A 161 9.24 6.61 9.25
CA VAL A 161 8.35 5.97 8.27
C VAL A 161 7.42 7.03 7.69
N ALA A 162 7.73 7.47 6.47
CA ALA A 162 7.02 8.52 5.76
C ALA A 162 6.14 7.93 4.65
N LYS A 163 4.86 8.32 4.58
CA LYS A 163 3.94 7.88 3.50
C LYS A 163 4.23 8.61 2.19
N LEU A 164 4.18 7.87 1.09
CA LEU A 164 4.10 8.39 -0.28
C LEU A 164 3.26 7.42 -1.13
N ASP A 165 1.94 7.55 -1.08
CA ASP A 165 1.02 6.64 -1.78
C ASP A 165 0.77 7.03 -3.24
N ALA A 166 1.01 8.30 -3.59
CA ALA A 166 0.77 8.87 -4.89
C ALA A 166 1.85 9.91 -5.28
N VAL A 167 2.29 9.91 -6.55
CA VAL A 167 3.21 10.90 -7.15
C VAL A 167 2.52 11.75 -8.21
N THR A 168 1.19 11.84 -8.13
CA THR A 168 0.35 12.73 -8.94
C THR A 168 -0.76 13.29 -8.07
N GLU A 169 -1.11 14.56 -8.25
CA GLU A 169 -2.17 15.22 -7.47
C GLU A 169 -3.53 14.52 -7.59
N GLU A 170 -3.88 14.06 -8.79
CA GLU A 170 -5.12 13.33 -9.05
C GLU A 170 -5.25 12.09 -8.17
N LEU A 171 -4.27 11.17 -8.22
CA LEU A 171 -4.28 9.99 -7.36
C LEU A 171 -4.18 10.36 -5.86
N ARG A 172 -3.41 11.38 -5.49
CA ARG A 172 -3.33 11.84 -4.09
C ARG A 172 -4.70 12.33 -3.58
N ALA A 173 -5.42 13.09 -4.40
CA ALA A 173 -6.75 13.59 -4.07
C ALA A 173 -7.76 12.44 -3.90
N ILE A 174 -7.66 11.40 -4.72
CA ILE A 174 -8.54 10.23 -4.63
C ILE A 174 -8.19 9.34 -3.43
N ILE A 175 -6.90 9.06 -3.23
CA ILE A 175 -6.39 8.08 -2.26
C ILE A 175 -6.28 8.68 -0.86
N ASN A 176 -5.54 9.78 -0.72
CA ASN A 176 -5.20 10.38 0.57
C ASN A 176 -6.23 11.43 1.01
N ARG A 177 -6.95 12.04 0.06
CA ARG A 177 -7.99 13.05 0.32
C ARG A 177 -7.51 14.12 1.32
N PRO A 178 -6.46 14.87 0.94
CA PRO A 178 -5.85 15.86 1.81
C PRO A 178 -6.84 16.98 2.17
N HIS A 179 -6.66 17.59 3.34
CA HIS A 179 -7.29 18.86 3.63
C HIS A 179 -6.84 19.90 2.57
N LYS A 180 -7.75 20.78 2.16
CA LYS A 180 -7.55 21.74 1.06
C LYS A 180 -6.35 22.68 1.25
N ASP A 181 -6.01 22.97 2.50
CA ASP A 181 -4.94 23.90 2.89
C ASP A 181 -3.59 23.18 3.13
N ILE A 182 -3.51 21.87 2.84
CA ILE A 182 -2.24 21.15 2.84
C ILE A 182 -1.46 21.46 1.58
N ALA A 183 -0.14 21.59 1.74
CA ALA A 183 0.81 21.82 0.67
C ALA A 183 0.61 20.89 -0.54
N SER A 184 1.04 21.39 -1.70
CA SER A 184 1.04 20.59 -2.93
C SER A 184 1.93 19.35 -2.77
N LEU A 185 1.66 18.32 -3.55
CA LEU A 185 2.47 17.11 -3.61
C LEU A 185 3.92 17.42 -4.00
N ALA A 186 4.13 18.40 -4.88
CA ALA A 186 5.47 18.85 -5.25
C ALA A 186 6.24 19.46 -4.06
N GLU A 187 5.56 20.20 -3.19
CA GLU A 187 6.15 20.71 -1.94
C GLU A 187 6.41 19.59 -0.94
N ILE A 188 5.49 18.64 -0.78
CA ILE A 188 5.68 17.48 0.10
C ILE A 188 6.89 16.66 -0.34
N ILE A 189 7.02 16.36 -1.64
CA ILE A 189 8.18 15.65 -2.19
C ILE A 189 9.47 16.44 -1.93
N ARG A 190 9.48 17.75 -2.15
CA ARG A 190 10.63 18.61 -1.82
C ARG A 190 10.97 18.56 -0.32
N GLY A 191 9.98 18.58 0.55
CA GLY A 191 10.20 18.46 2.00
C GLY A 191 10.75 17.08 2.37
N LEU A 192 10.36 15.99 1.69
CA LEU A 192 10.99 14.67 1.86
C LEU A 192 12.47 14.67 1.46
N PHE A 193 12.85 15.39 0.40
CA PHE A 193 14.27 15.56 0.03
C PHE A 193 15.06 16.37 1.08
N VAL A 194 14.44 17.36 1.72
CA VAL A 194 15.05 18.08 2.84
C VAL A 194 15.21 17.12 4.04
N LEU A 195 14.14 16.41 4.40
CA LEU A 195 14.15 15.43 5.48
C LEU A 195 15.24 14.38 5.27
N ARG A 196 15.38 13.84 4.05
CA ARG A 196 16.41 12.84 3.74
C ARG A 196 17.80 13.33 4.10
N ARG A 197 18.15 14.57 3.75
CA ARG A 197 19.45 15.16 4.05
C ARG A 197 19.70 15.26 5.55
N GLU A 198 18.73 15.80 6.28
CA GLU A 198 18.80 15.92 7.74
C GLU A 198 18.94 14.55 8.44
N LEU A 199 18.29 13.51 7.92
CA LEU A 199 18.40 12.15 8.45
C LEU A 199 19.76 11.51 8.16
N VAL A 200 20.35 11.75 6.97
CA VAL A 200 21.72 11.28 6.65
C VAL A 200 22.72 11.83 7.64
N ASP A 201 22.66 13.14 7.92
CA ASP A 201 23.60 13.83 8.81
C ASP A 201 23.56 13.28 10.25
N ARG A 202 22.44 12.65 10.63
CA ARG A 202 22.21 12.07 11.96
C ARG A 202 22.28 10.55 11.99
N ASN A 203 22.67 9.92 10.89
CA ASN A 203 22.68 8.46 10.72
C ASN A 203 21.31 7.78 10.97
N SER A 204 20.23 8.53 10.77
CA SER A 204 18.85 8.07 10.88
C SER A 204 18.36 7.45 9.56
N LYS A 205 17.36 6.59 9.65
CA LYS A 205 16.81 5.84 8.52
C LYS A 205 15.51 6.42 8.01
N LEU A 206 15.45 6.70 6.71
CA LEU A 206 14.22 7.07 6.01
C LEU A 206 13.59 5.83 5.36
N ILE A 207 12.36 5.52 5.75
CA ILE A 207 11.54 4.49 5.11
C ILE A 207 10.39 5.16 4.39
N ILE A 208 10.27 4.94 3.08
CA ILE A 208 9.10 5.34 2.33
C ILE A 208 8.09 4.20 2.31
N SER A 209 6.89 4.47 2.82
CA SER A 209 5.76 3.53 2.82
C SER A 209 4.75 3.93 1.76
N THR A 210 4.37 2.96 0.90
CA THR A 210 3.31 3.11 -0.09
C THR A 210 2.27 2.02 0.12
N THR A 211 1.05 2.39 0.47
CA THR A 211 -0.08 1.46 0.52
C THR A 211 -0.63 1.24 -0.89
N LEU A 212 -0.44 0.03 -1.41
CA LEU A 212 -0.92 -0.36 -2.73
C LEU A 212 -2.43 -0.63 -2.68
N ILE A 213 -3.19 -0.01 -3.57
CA ILE A 213 -4.65 -0.06 -3.52
C ILE A 213 -5.30 0.07 -4.90
N ARG A 214 -6.53 -0.45 -4.98
CA ARG A 214 -7.52 -0.01 -5.95
C ARG A 214 -8.63 0.76 -5.26
N THR A 215 -9.21 1.68 -5.99
CA THR A 215 -10.32 2.51 -5.54
C THR A 215 -11.63 1.95 -6.10
N PRO A 216 -12.78 2.15 -5.43
CA PRO A 216 -14.09 1.72 -5.94
C PRO A 216 -14.49 2.34 -7.27
N ILE A 217 -13.86 3.47 -7.63
CA ILE A 217 -14.12 4.23 -8.86
C ILE A 217 -13.11 3.90 -9.98
N GLY A 218 -12.35 2.80 -9.85
CA GLY A 218 -11.52 2.24 -10.93
C GLY A 218 -10.06 2.72 -10.96
N TYR A 219 -9.66 3.72 -10.17
CA TYR A 219 -8.27 4.19 -10.09
C TYR A 219 -7.39 3.28 -9.22
N THR A 220 -6.08 3.27 -9.49
CA THR A 220 -5.07 2.55 -8.70
C THR A 220 -3.69 3.23 -8.76
N ASN A 221 -2.88 3.05 -7.71
CA ASN A 221 -1.47 3.47 -7.68
C ASN A 221 -0.51 2.34 -8.12
N MET A 222 -1.02 1.32 -8.82
CA MET A 222 -0.23 0.18 -9.33
C MET A 222 -0.15 0.17 -10.86
N GLU A 223 -0.59 1.22 -11.52
CA GLU A 223 -0.49 1.36 -12.98
C GLU A 223 0.93 1.74 -13.41
N ASN A 224 1.40 1.17 -14.53
CA ASN A 224 2.75 1.35 -15.05
C ASN A 224 3.17 2.83 -15.16
N LYS A 225 2.28 3.72 -15.60
CA LYS A 225 2.57 5.16 -15.73
C LYS A 225 2.88 5.80 -14.39
N HIS A 226 2.09 5.48 -13.35
CA HIS A 226 2.32 5.98 -12.00
C HIS A 226 3.55 5.32 -11.37
N LEU A 227 3.72 4.01 -11.51
CA LEU A 227 4.87 3.27 -10.96
C LEU A 227 6.20 3.76 -11.53
N ARG A 228 6.29 4.08 -12.83
CA ARG A 228 7.51 4.68 -13.42
C ARG A 228 7.85 6.05 -12.80
N ARG A 229 6.83 6.87 -12.52
CA ARG A 229 7.03 8.15 -11.83
C ARG A 229 7.45 7.94 -10.38
N LEU A 230 6.81 7.00 -9.69
CA LEU A 230 7.14 6.65 -8.31
C LEU A 230 8.59 6.16 -8.22
N LEU A 231 8.99 5.26 -9.12
CA LEU A 231 10.35 4.74 -9.22
C LEU A 231 11.36 5.88 -9.37
N LYS A 232 11.14 6.80 -10.32
CA LYS A 232 12.00 7.97 -10.52
C LYS A 232 12.08 8.84 -9.25
N THR A 233 10.95 9.12 -8.60
CA THR A 233 10.94 9.88 -7.34
C THR A 233 11.70 9.17 -6.22
N LEU A 234 11.55 7.85 -6.09
CA LEU A 234 12.24 7.05 -5.07
C LEU A 234 13.74 6.92 -5.34
N GLU A 235 14.13 6.80 -6.60
CA GLU A 235 15.52 6.78 -7.04
C GLU A 235 16.22 8.10 -6.70
N GLU A 236 15.58 9.24 -7.02
CA GLU A 236 16.11 10.55 -6.66
C GLU A 236 16.15 10.75 -5.13
N LEU A 237 15.08 10.36 -4.42
CA LEU A 237 14.97 10.52 -2.96
C LEU A 237 15.93 9.62 -2.17
N ASP A 238 16.31 8.48 -2.74
CA ASP A 238 17.22 7.49 -2.17
C ASP A 238 16.90 7.11 -0.68
N PRO A 239 15.68 6.62 -0.37
CA PRO A 239 15.31 6.25 1.00
C PRO A 239 15.93 4.91 1.40
N ASP A 240 16.39 4.75 2.65
CA ASP A 240 17.02 3.50 3.12
C ASP A 240 16.17 2.26 2.81
N GLN A 241 14.84 2.35 2.93
CA GLN A 241 13.91 1.28 2.56
C GLN A 241 12.64 1.80 1.90
N VAL A 242 12.04 0.96 1.06
CA VAL A 242 10.71 1.14 0.48
C VAL A 242 9.79 0.00 0.91
N HIS A 243 8.71 0.35 1.59
CA HIS A 243 7.75 -0.59 2.16
C HIS A 243 6.45 -0.54 1.36
N LEU A 244 6.13 -1.64 0.69
CA LEU A 244 4.87 -1.82 -0.02
C LEU A 244 3.86 -2.47 0.93
N GLU A 245 2.86 -1.70 1.32
CA GLU A 245 1.83 -2.12 2.26
C GLU A 245 0.55 -2.55 1.54
N ILE A 246 -0.12 -3.54 2.11
CA ILE A 246 -1.53 -3.82 1.86
C ILE A 246 -2.35 -3.08 2.91
N PRO A 247 -3.52 -2.49 2.56
CA PRO A 247 -4.42 -1.87 3.53
C PRO A 247 -4.63 -2.74 4.78
N PRO A 248 -4.73 -2.15 5.98
CA PRO A 248 -5.12 -2.88 7.17
C PRO A 248 -6.63 -3.20 7.13
N SER A 249 -7.02 -4.35 7.66
CA SER A 249 -8.42 -4.69 7.89
C SER A 249 -8.91 -4.00 9.18
N PRO A 250 -10.12 -3.40 9.21
CA PRO A 250 -11.11 -3.35 8.12
C PRO A 250 -10.76 -2.31 7.03
N TYR A 251 -10.91 -2.70 5.76
CA TYR A 251 -10.64 -1.83 4.61
C TYR A 251 -11.77 -0.80 4.48
N ALA A 252 -11.54 0.45 4.91
CA ALA A 252 -12.62 1.45 4.97
C ALA A 252 -13.41 1.58 3.66
N THR A 253 -12.77 2.03 2.58
CA THR A 253 -13.34 1.98 1.22
C THR A 253 -12.34 1.50 0.17
N ALA A 254 -11.12 1.14 0.58
CA ALA A 254 -10.08 0.64 -0.30
C ALA A 254 -10.33 -0.81 -0.72
N ILE A 255 -9.98 -1.14 -1.96
CA ILE A 255 -9.95 -2.52 -2.45
C ILE A 255 -8.48 -2.97 -2.39
N PRO A 256 -8.14 -4.00 -1.59
CA PRO A 256 -6.77 -4.47 -1.47
C PRO A 256 -6.29 -5.11 -2.79
N PRO A 257 -4.99 -5.00 -3.10
CA PRO A 257 -4.39 -5.61 -4.29
C PRO A 257 -4.33 -7.14 -4.16
N ARG A 258 -4.24 -7.84 -5.30
CA ARG A 258 -3.90 -9.28 -5.27
C ARG A 258 -2.43 -9.44 -4.91
N ARG A 259 -2.07 -10.54 -4.27
CA ARG A 259 -0.67 -10.85 -3.89
C ARG A 259 0.29 -10.80 -5.09
N SER A 260 -0.12 -11.31 -6.24
CA SER A 260 0.69 -11.27 -7.47
C SER A 260 1.02 -9.84 -7.93
N GLU A 261 0.11 -8.90 -7.70
CA GLU A 261 0.34 -7.50 -8.05
C GLU A 261 1.33 -6.83 -7.12
N VAL A 262 1.23 -7.11 -5.82
CA VAL A 262 2.19 -6.61 -4.84
C VAL A 262 3.60 -7.12 -5.17
N VAL A 263 3.73 -8.41 -5.51
CA VAL A 263 5.01 -9.00 -5.93
C VAL A 263 5.51 -8.38 -7.24
N ARG A 264 4.63 -8.15 -8.22
CA ARG A 264 4.98 -7.48 -9.49
C ARG A 264 5.52 -6.07 -9.23
N VAL A 265 4.80 -5.26 -8.45
CA VAL A 265 5.24 -3.91 -8.10
C VAL A 265 6.55 -3.92 -7.33
N ALA A 266 6.69 -4.82 -6.35
CA ALA A 266 7.92 -4.97 -5.58
C ALA A 266 9.11 -5.32 -6.46
N THR A 267 8.92 -6.29 -7.38
CA THR A 267 9.95 -6.72 -8.32
C THR A 267 10.35 -5.56 -9.24
N PHE A 268 9.38 -4.88 -9.85
CA PHE A 268 9.61 -3.72 -10.72
C PHE A 268 10.42 -2.61 -10.01
N LEU A 269 10.05 -2.24 -8.78
CA LEU A 269 10.80 -1.22 -8.05
C LEU A 269 12.21 -1.71 -7.66
N SER A 270 12.35 -2.98 -7.30
CA SER A 270 13.64 -3.55 -6.89
C SER A 270 14.68 -3.66 -7.99
N GLU A 271 14.27 -3.64 -9.26
CA GLU A 271 15.19 -3.69 -10.42
C GLU A 271 16.13 -2.48 -10.43
N VAL A 272 15.65 -1.32 -9.96
CA VAL A 272 16.46 -0.10 -9.87
C VAL A 272 16.89 0.17 -8.42
N LEU A 273 15.98 0.01 -7.45
CA LEU A 273 16.26 0.37 -6.06
C LEU A 273 17.07 -0.68 -5.29
N GLY A 274 17.15 -1.92 -5.79
CA GLY A 274 17.81 -3.04 -5.14
C GLY A 274 16.89 -3.93 -4.32
N GLU A 275 17.16 -5.24 -4.37
CA GLU A 275 16.30 -6.29 -3.79
C GLU A 275 16.26 -6.33 -2.26
N ASP A 276 17.26 -5.72 -1.62
CA ASP A 276 17.39 -5.62 -0.16
C ASP A 276 16.80 -4.33 0.41
N ARG A 277 16.33 -3.41 -0.45
CA ARG A 277 15.72 -2.13 -0.05
C ARG A 277 14.21 -2.12 -0.22
N VAL A 278 13.64 -3.01 -1.04
CA VAL A 278 12.20 -3.09 -1.27
C VAL A 278 11.59 -4.25 -0.47
N PHE A 279 10.57 -3.94 0.33
CA PHE A 279 9.92 -4.89 1.23
C PHE A 279 8.41 -4.95 1.01
N ILE A 280 7.84 -6.15 1.09
CA ILE A 280 6.40 -6.38 1.10
C ILE A 280 5.91 -6.58 2.53
N LEU A 281 4.85 -5.87 2.90
CA LEU A 281 4.17 -6.00 4.18
C LEU A 281 2.70 -6.40 3.98
N ALA A 282 2.40 -7.67 4.24
CA ALA A 282 1.07 -8.25 4.04
C ALA A 282 0.54 -8.88 5.34
N GLY A 283 -0.57 -8.36 5.87
CA GLY A 283 -1.16 -8.87 7.11
C GLY A 283 -0.22 -8.71 8.30
N THR A 284 -0.04 -9.77 9.10
CA THR A 284 0.78 -9.75 10.32
C THR A 284 2.26 -10.08 10.11
N THR A 285 2.71 -10.31 8.87
CA THR A 285 4.09 -10.74 8.61
C THR A 285 5.09 -9.61 8.82
N VAL A 286 6.32 -9.99 9.23
CA VAL A 286 7.49 -9.11 9.15
C VAL A 286 7.74 -8.67 7.70
N PRO A 287 8.40 -7.52 7.47
CA PRO A 287 8.80 -7.08 6.14
C PRO A 287 9.57 -8.17 5.39
N ILE A 288 9.06 -8.56 4.22
CA ILE A 288 9.69 -9.58 3.37
C ILE A 288 10.43 -8.86 2.26
N SER A 289 11.76 -8.95 2.22
CA SER A 289 12.54 -8.33 1.15
C SER A 289 12.30 -9.04 -0.19
N VAL A 290 12.43 -8.30 -1.29
CA VAL A 290 12.30 -8.88 -2.63
C VAL A 290 13.35 -9.97 -2.87
N ARG A 291 14.55 -9.84 -2.29
CA ARG A 291 15.58 -10.88 -2.33
C ARG A 291 15.06 -12.22 -1.78
N LEU A 292 14.38 -12.19 -0.64
CA LEU A 292 13.80 -13.40 -0.03
C LEU A 292 12.68 -13.98 -0.89
N ILE A 293 11.87 -13.13 -1.52
CA ILE A 293 10.81 -13.57 -2.44
C ILE A 293 11.44 -14.28 -3.65
N LYS A 294 12.43 -13.66 -4.29
CA LYS A 294 13.13 -14.25 -5.43
C LYS A 294 13.80 -15.58 -5.06
N LYS A 295 14.45 -15.68 -3.90
CA LYS A 295 15.02 -16.96 -3.40
C LYS A 295 13.95 -18.02 -3.15
N ALA A 296 12.87 -17.66 -2.46
CA ALA A 296 11.79 -18.58 -2.12
C ALA A 296 11.07 -19.11 -3.37
N MET A 297 11.05 -18.32 -4.42
CA MET A 297 10.42 -18.69 -5.68
C MET A 297 11.39 -19.33 -6.69
N ALA A 298 12.70 -19.07 -6.60
CA ALA A 298 13.73 -19.82 -7.32
C ALA A 298 13.87 -21.27 -6.82
N ASN A 299 13.60 -21.51 -5.52
CA ASN A 299 13.52 -22.85 -4.94
C ASN A 299 12.18 -23.55 -5.19
N ARG A 300 11.29 -22.94 -5.96
CA ARG A 300 10.02 -23.50 -6.40
C ARG A 300 10.04 -23.50 -7.92
N ASP A 301 10.69 -24.50 -8.51
CA ASP A 301 10.61 -24.78 -9.95
C ASP A 301 9.16 -24.89 -10.45
N ASP A 302 8.19 -25.01 -9.53
CA ASP A 302 6.75 -25.07 -9.82
C ASP A 302 5.96 -23.74 -9.69
N LEU A 303 6.59 -22.60 -9.35
CA LEU A 303 5.82 -21.36 -9.07
C LEU A 303 6.27 -20.06 -9.77
N TYR A 304 7.22 -20.11 -10.71
CA TYR A 304 7.44 -19.03 -11.66
C TYR A 304 7.30 -19.52 -13.11
N MET A 305 6.13 -19.28 -13.67
CA MET A 305 6.10 -18.73 -15.02
C MET A 305 6.39 -17.24 -14.88
N LYS A 306 7.50 -16.78 -15.48
CA LYS A 306 7.65 -15.40 -15.95
C LYS A 306 6.35 -15.02 -16.68
N GLU A 307 5.71 -13.93 -16.30
CA GLU A 307 4.74 -13.24 -17.17
C GLU A 307 5.41 -11.90 -17.56
N GLU A 308 6.41 -11.82 -18.44
CA GLU A 308 6.24 -11.96 -19.89
C GLU A 308 5.39 -13.16 -20.24
N VAL A 309 4.13 -12.94 -20.60
CA VAL A 309 3.34 -13.96 -21.26
C VAL A 309 4.00 -14.17 -22.63
N ARG A 310 5.05 -15.00 -22.67
CA ARG A 310 5.41 -15.72 -23.88
C ARG A 310 4.22 -16.63 -24.12
N ILE A 311 3.26 -16.11 -24.88
CA ILE A 311 2.20 -16.91 -25.47
C ILE A 311 2.93 -18.09 -26.11
N SER A 312 2.72 -19.30 -25.60
CA SER A 312 3.42 -20.48 -26.11
C SER A 312 3.25 -20.54 -27.62
N ASP A 313 4.22 -21.07 -28.36
CA ASP A 313 4.13 -21.12 -29.83
C ASP A 313 2.81 -21.76 -30.29
N LYS A 314 2.32 -22.76 -29.55
CA LYS A 314 1.01 -23.36 -29.76
C LYS A 314 -0.16 -22.38 -29.61
N LEU A 315 -0.16 -21.54 -28.57
CA LEU A 315 -1.18 -20.52 -28.35
C LEU A 315 -1.03 -19.35 -29.34
N ARG A 316 0.19 -19.03 -29.76
CA ARG A 316 0.49 -17.99 -30.74
C ARG A 316 -0.04 -18.39 -32.11
N ILE A 317 0.26 -19.62 -32.54
CA ILE A 317 -0.32 -20.22 -33.74
C ILE A 317 -1.85 -20.21 -33.62
N LEU A 318 -2.39 -20.64 -32.48
CA LEU A 318 -3.84 -20.69 -32.28
C LEU A 318 -4.51 -19.32 -32.33
N LEU A 319 -3.94 -18.28 -31.74
CA LEU A 319 -4.64 -17.00 -31.54
C LEU A 319 -4.20 -15.89 -32.52
N ILE A 320 -3.12 -16.09 -33.27
CA ILE A 320 -2.57 -15.09 -34.18
C ILE A 320 -2.48 -15.63 -35.62
N GLU A 321 -1.86 -16.80 -35.81
CA GLU A 321 -1.41 -17.23 -37.15
C GLU A 321 -2.41 -18.15 -37.88
N SER A 322 -3.22 -18.92 -37.15
CA SER A 322 -4.11 -19.92 -37.77
C SER A 322 -5.46 -19.35 -38.21
N PRO A 323 -6.11 -19.95 -39.24
CA PRO A 323 -7.43 -19.52 -39.70
C PRO A 323 -8.46 -19.42 -38.57
N GLY A 324 -9.20 -18.31 -38.54
CA GLY A 324 -10.16 -18.00 -37.49
C GLY A 324 -9.56 -17.51 -36.17
N ALA A 325 -8.28 -17.11 -36.15
CA ALA A 325 -7.60 -16.51 -34.99
C ALA A 325 -8.37 -15.30 -34.43
N LYS A 326 -8.72 -14.35 -35.30
CA LYS A 326 -9.54 -13.18 -34.95
C LYS A 326 -10.86 -13.57 -34.27
N THR A 327 -11.55 -14.58 -34.81
CA THR A 327 -12.79 -15.09 -34.23
C THR A 327 -12.59 -15.65 -32.82
N ARG A 328 -11.49 -16.38 -32.58
CA ARG A 328 -11.16 -16.90 -31.24
C ARG A 328 -10.87 -15.78 -30.24
N VAL A 329 -10.13 -14.74 -30.65
CA VAL A 329 -9.90 -13.55 -29.83
C VAL A 329 -11.22 -12.85 -29.50
N SER A 330 -12.09 -12.61 -30.49
CA SER A 330 -13.41 -12.01 -30.26
C SER A 330 -14.33 -12.84 -29.36
N ILE A 331 -14.22 -14.18 -29.39
CA ILE A 331 -14.92 -15.07 -28.44
C ILE A 331 -14.41 -14.83 -27.01
N LEU A 332 -13.09 -14.76 -26.81
CA LEU A 332 -12.49 -14.48 -25.49
C LEU A 332 -12.93 -13.11 -24.95
N GLU A 333 -12.93 -12.08 -25.80
CA GLU A 333 -13.42 -10.74 -25.44
C GLU A 333 -14.90 -10.74 -25.06
N THR A 334 -15.73 -11.46 -25.84
CA THR A 334 -17.16 -11.58 -25.58
C THR A 334 -17.45 -12.29 -24.24
N LEU A 335 -16.57 -13.20 -23.83
CA LEU A 335 -16.65 -13.93 -22.57
C LEU A 335 -16.06 -13.17 -21.37
N LEU A 336 -15.42 -12.02 -21.57
CA LEU A 336 -14.81 -11.25 -20.49
C LEU A 336 -15.88 -10.82 -19.46
N GLY A 337 -15.76 -11.34 -18.24
CA GLY A 337 -16.71 -11.06 -17.15
C GLY A 337 -18.12 -11.65 -17.34
N LYS A 338 -18.34 -12.50 -18.34
CA LYS A 338 -19.66 -13.06 -18.69
C LYS A 338 -19.64 -14.59 -18.72
N ARG A 339 -20.83 -15.20 -18.57
CA ARG A 339 -21.06 -16.64 -18.77
C ARG A 339 -22.12 -16.81 -19.84
N LEU A 340 -21.74 -17.32 -21.01
CA LEU A 340 -22.60 -17.32 -22.19
C LEU A 340 -22.76 -18.73 -22.77
N SER A 341 -23.93 -19.00 -23.34
CA SER A 341 -24.16 -20.23 -24.10
C SER A 341 -23.56 -20.12 -25.52
N CYS A 342 -23.33 -21.24 -26.19
CA CYS A 342 -22.86 -21.25 -27.58
C CYS A 342 -23.82 -20.46 -28.50
N ASN A 343 -25.14 -20.59 -28.32
CA ASN A 343 -26.16 -19.79 -29.02
C ASN A 343 -25.99 -18.27 -28.78
N SER A 344 -25.70 -17.87 -27.54
CA SER A 344 -25.52 -16.46 -27.18
C SER A 344 -24.26 -15.87 -27.82
N ILE A 345 -23.18 -16.64 -27.85
CA ILE A 345 -21.90 -16.23 -28.48
C ILE A 345 -22.07 -16.13 -30.01
N ALA A 346 -22.73 -17.12 -30.62
CA ALA A 346 -23.08 -17.13 -32.05
C ALA A 346 -23.89 -15.89 -32.45
N LYS A 347 -24.91 -15.55 -31.66
CA LYS A 347 -25.71 -14.34 -31.87
C LYS A 347 -24.88 -13.05 -31.73
N ASN A 348 -24.01 -12.96 -30.72
CA ASN A 348 -23.18 -11.77 -30.49
C ASN A 348 -22.16 -11.52 -31.61
N LEU A 349 -21.61 -12.60 -32.19
CA LEU A 349 -20.57 -12.50 -33.21
C LEU A 349 -21.10 -12.61 -34.65
N GLY A 350 -22.41 -12.81 -34.83
CA GLY A 350 -23.02 -12.95 -36.16
C GLY A 350 -22.58 -14.21 -36.90
N LEU A 351 -22.27 -15.30 -36.18
CA LEU A 351 -21.75 -16.54 -36.74
C LEU A 351 -22.69 -17.71 -36.51
N SER A 352 -22.56 -18.78 -37.31
CA SER A 352 -23.35 -19.99 -37.12
C SER A 352 -22.97 -20.70 -35.82
N TRP A 353 -23.94 -21.42 -35.24
CA TRP A 353 -23.70 -22.21 -34.03
C TRP A 353 -22.53 -23.18 -34.19
N TRP A 354 -22.48 -23.89 -35.33
CA TRP A 354 -21.42 -24.85 -35.64
C TRP A 354 -20.04 -24.19 -35.75
N ALA A 355 -19.96 -22.98 -36.31
CA ALA A 355 -18.71 -22.22 -36.38
C ALA A 355 -18.20 -21.85 -34.98
N ILE A 356 -19.09 -21.36 -34.11
CA ILE A 356 -18.72 -21.05 -32.72
C ILE A 356 -18.35 -22.31 -31.95
N GLN A 357 -19.12 -23.40 -32.08
CA GLN A 357 -18.86 -24.64 -31.36
C GLN A 357 -17.47 -25.21 -31.68
N ARG A 358 -17.03 -25.13 -32.94
CA ARG A 358 -15.68 -25.54 -33.35
C ARG A 358 -14.60 -24.70 -32.67
N HIS A 359 -14.78 -23.38 -32.59
CA HIS A 359 -13.81 -22.50 -31.91
C HIS A 359 -13.82 -22.69 -30.39
N LEU A 360 -14.98 -22.92 -29.78
CA LEU A 360 -15.10 -23.22 -28.35
C LEU A 360 -14.35 -24.50 -27.99
N ASN A 361 -14.41 -25.55 -28.82
CA ASN A 361 -13.66 -26.78 -28.58
C ASN A 361 -12.14 -26.51 -28.56
N LEU A 362 -11.61 -25.76 -29.53
CA LEU A 362 -10.18 -25.40 -29.57
C LEU A 362 -9.77 -24.55 -28.35
N LEU A 363 -10.63 -23.64 -27.91
CA LEU A 363 -10.39 -22.80 -26.74
C LEU A 363 -10.50 -23.58 -25.42
N LEU A 364 -11.34 -24.63 -25.37
CA LEU A 364 -11.44 -25.56 -24.24
C LEU A 364 -10.19 -26.45 -24.16
N GLU A 365 -9.78 -27.04 -25.28
CA GLU A 365 -8.58 -27.90 -25.38
C GLU A 365 -7.30 -27.13 -25.02
N SER A 366 -7.25 -25.84 -25.31
CA SER A 366 -6.14 -24.96 -24.90
C SER A 366 -6.28 -24.38 -23.50
N GLY A 367 -7.37 -24.68 -22.78
CA GLY A 367 -7.59 -24.23 -21.40
C GLY A 367 -7.90 -22.74 -21.24
N LEU A 368 -8.11 -22.00 -22.34
CA LEU A 368 -8.39 -20.56 -22.33
C LEU A 368 -9.83 -20.25 -21.87
N ILE A 369 -10.73 -21.21 -22.03
CA ILE A 369 -12.10 -21.15 -21.51
C ILE A 369 -12.42 -22.45 -20.77
N ARG A 370 -13.49 -22.43 -19.97
CA ARG A 370 -14.07 -23.62 -19.34
C ARG A 370 -15.57 -23.66 -19.52
N SER A 371 -16.12 -24.87 -19.55
CA SER A 371 -17.57 -25.09 -19.59
C SER A 371 -18.15 -25.26 -18.18
N ILE A 372 -19.36 -24.75 -17.98
CA ILE A 372 -20.15 -24.87 -16.75
C ILE A 372 -21.51 -25.46 -17.14
N LYS A 373 -21.90 -26.56 -16.50
CA LYS A 373 -23.26 -27.11 -16.66
C LYS A 373 -24.25 -26.24 -15.88
N PHE A 374 -25.30 -25.79 -16.54
CA PHE A 374 -26.39 -25.02 -15.94
C PHE A 374 -27.73 -25.60 -16.42
N GLY A 375 -28.30 -26.51 -15.62
CA GLY A 375 -29.47 -27.30 -16.02
C GLY A 375 -29.17 -28.14 -17.28
N LYS A 376 -30.03 -28.04 -18.30
CA LYS A 376 -29.85 -28.70 -19.61
C LYS A 376 -28.90 -27.95 -20.55
N ARG A 377 -28.32 -26.82 -20.13
CA ARG A 377 -27.47 -25.95 -20.96
C ARG A 377 -26.02 -26.00 -20.52
N THR A 378 -25.12 -25.81 -21.48
CA THR A 378 -23.70 -25.58 -21.24
C THR A 378 -23.38 -24.10 -21.44
N LEU A 379 -22.81 -23.48 -20.42
CA LEU A 379 -22.28 -22.11 -20.47
C LEU A 379 -20.76 -22.16 -20.54
N TYR A 380 -20.17 -21.16 -21.17
CA TYR A 380 -18.73 -20.99 -21.29
C TYR A 380 -18.32 -19.71 -20.56
N THR A 381 -17.14 -19.75 -19.95
CA THR A 381 -16.51 -18.58 -19.31
C THR A 381 -15.02 -18.62 -19.58
N ILE A 382 -14.40 -17.45 -19.70
CA ILE A 382 -12.95 -17.32 -19.79
C ILE A 382 -12.29 -17.80 -18.48
N THR A 383 -11.14 -18.47 -18.59
CA THR A 383 -10.31 -18.86 -17.44
C THR A 383 -9.36 -17.73 -17.06
N SER A 384 -8.67 -17.85 -15.92
CA SER A 384 -7.59 -16.91 -15.56
C SER A 384 -6.52 -16.86 -16.64
N MET A 385 -6.09 -18.02 -17.17
CA MET A 385 -5.14 -18.11 -18.27
C MET A 385 -5.66 -17.42 -19.53
N GLY A 386 -6.94 -17.60 -19.88
CA GLY A 386 -7.56 -16.92 -21.02
C GLY A 386 -7.55 -15.39 -20.87
N VAL A 387 -7.78 -14.86 -19.66
CA VAL A 387 -7.72 -13.42 -19.39
C VAL A 387 -6.29 -12.91 -19.58
N THR A 388 -5.30 -13.57 -18.98
CA THR A 388 -3.89 -13.16 -19.10
C THR A 388 -3.41 -13.16 -20.56
N VAL A 389 -3.74 -14.20 -21.32
CA VAL A 389 -3.36 -14.32 -22.74
C VAL A 389 -4.04 -13.23 -23.58
N LEU A 390 -5.32 -12.93 -23.32
CA LEU A 390 -6.04 -11.88 -24.02
C LEU A 390 -5.46 -10.49 -23.73
N GLU A 391 -5.06 -10.21 -22.48
CA GLU A 391 -4.38 -8.96 -22.10
C GLU A 391 -3.02 -8.82 -22.80
N ALA A 392 -2.25 -9.90 -22.87
CA ALA A 392 -0.96 -9.92 -23.57
C ALA A 392 -1.09 -9.61 -25.07
N LEU A 393 -2.11 -10.16 -25.74
CA LEU A 393 -2.39 -9.88 -27.15
C LEU A 393 -2.72 -8.40 -27.41
N LYS A 394 -3.52 -7.78 -26.52
CA LYS A 394 -3.88 -6.35 -26.64
C LYS A 394 -2.69 -5.41 -26.44
N LEU A 395 -1.77 -5.78 -25.56
CA LEU A 395 -0.54 -5.02 -25.35
C LEU A 395 0.35 -5.07 -26.60
N ALA A 396 0.51 -6.25 -27.21
CA ALA A 396 1.28 -6.41 -28.45
C ALA A 396 0.72 -5.61 -29.63
N GLU A 397 -0.60 -5.61 -29.84
CA GLU A 397 -1.25 -4.77 -30.88
C GLU A 397 -1.03 -3.27 -30.63
N SER A 398 -0.98 -2.83 -29.37
CA SER A 398 -0.76 -1.44 -29.02
C SER A 398 0.68 -0.97 -29.28
N GLU A 399 1.68 -1.85 -29.09
CA GLU A 399 3.07 -1.56 -29.39
C GLU A 399 3.34 -1.54 -30.91
N GLU A 400 2.78 -2.48 -31.68
CA GLU A 400 2.85 -2.45 -33.15
C GLU A 400 2.17 -1.21 -33.73
N SER A 401 1.01 -0.80 -33.18
CA SER A 401 0.30 0.42 -33.60
C SER A 401 1.10 1.70 -33.31
N ILE A 402 1.92 1.71 -32.26
CA ILE A 402 2.80 2.84 -31.94
C ILE A 402 4.02 2.87 -32.88
N ILE A 403 4.61 1.71 -33.18
CA ILE A 403 5.74 1.60 -34.11
C ILE A 403 5.33 1.99 -35.54
N LEU A 404 4.15 1.57 -36.00
CA LEU A 404 3.59 1.95 -37.31
C LEU A 404 3.15 3.42 -37.43
N LYS A 405 3.01 4.14 -36.31
CA LYS A 405 2.74 5.60 -36.29
C LYS A 405 4.02 6.44 -36.21
N LEU A 406 5.16 5.79 -35.95
CA LEU A 406 6.48 6.42 -35.84
C LEU A 406 7.36 6.16 -37.07
N LEU A 407 6.91 5.31 -38.00
CA LEU A 407 7.39 5.16 -39.38
C LEU A 407 6.46 5.92 -40.32
#